data_AF-A0A944D5A3-F1
#
_entry.id   AF-A0A944D5A3-F1
#
_cell.length_a   1.000
_cell.length_b   1.000
_cell.length_c   1.000
_cell.angle_alpha   90.00
_cell.angle_beta   90.00
_cell.angle_gamma   90.00
#
_symmetry.space_group_name_H-M   'P 1'
#
loop_
_entity.id
_entity.type
_entity.pdbx_description
1 polymer ?
#
loop_
_entity_poly.entity_id
_entity_poly.type
_entity_poly.pdbx_seq_one_letter_code
_entity_poly.pdbx_strand_id
1 'polypeptide(L)'
;MIKRRHFLGGLLSIGTTTLLAHTPTGLASPKKLIRPKRLKEGDTIGLVAPGFAVSKEKMARMTQFLENAGFKVHQTGRIGQHGYFSNTDQERANDINEMFSNTEVDAI
;
A
#
# COMPACT_ATOMS: atom_id res chain seq x y z
N MET A 1 -1.98 2.13 40.88
CA MET A 1 -2.59 2.73 39.67
C MET A 1 -2.74 4.23 39.87
N ILE A 2 -1.86 5.04 39.26
CA ILE A 2 -1.81 6.49 39.42
C ILE A 2 -2.51 7.15 38.21
N LYS A 3 -3.44 8.07 38.47
CA LYS A 3 -4.32 8.69 37.46
C LYS A 3 -3.54 9.76 36.67
N ARG A 4 -3.46 9.58 35.35
CA ARG A 4 -2.77 10.41 34.32
C ARG A 4 -3.22 11.88 34.20
N ARG A 5 -4.00 12.40 35.16
CA ARG A 5 -4.73 13.69 35.05
C ARG A 5 -4.18 14.82 35.92
N HIS A 6 -3.02 14.65 36.55
CA HIS A 6 -2.38 15.69 37.37
C HIS A 6 -1.07 16.26 36.80
N PHE A 7 -0.66 15.88 35.58
CA PHE A 7 0.65 16.28 35.04
C PHE A 7 0.65 17.59 34.22
N LEU A 8 -0.51 18.20 33.93
CA LEU A 8 -0.62 19.41 33.09
C LEU A 8 -0.84 20.72 33.87
N GLY A 9 -0.50 20.75 35.16
CA GLY A 9 -0.91 21.84 36.07
C GLY A 9 0.07 22.98 36.31
N GLY A 10 1.31 22.96 35.84
CA GLY A 10 2.26 24.00 36.20
C GLY A 10 3.42 24.15 35.24
N LEU A 11 3.43 25.25 34.48
CA LEU A 11 4.59 25.95 33.90
C LEU A 11 4.07 26.98 32.87
N LEU A 12 3.40 28.03 33.36
CA LEU A 12 2.84 29.11 32.53
C LEU A 12 3.35 30.49 32.98
N SER A 13 4.63 30.56 33.35
CA SER A 13 5.29 31.82 33.69
C SER A 13 6.67 31.88 33.05
N ILE A 14 6.83 32.86 32.16
CA ILE A 14 8.08 33.40 31.58
C ILE A 14 8.57 32.65 30.33
N GLY A 15 8.30 33.21 29.13
CA GLY A 15 9.06 32.88 27.91
C GLY A 15 8.27 32.74 26.60
N THR A 16 7.33 33.64 26.27
CA THR A 16 6.48 33.50 25.07
C THR A 16 6.91 34.32 23.85
N THR A 17 8.03 35.05 23.85
CA THR A 17 8.30 36.02 22.76
C THR A 17 9.25 35.58 21.63
N THR A 18 9.85 34.38 21.64
CA THR A 18 10.86 34.01 20.61
C THR A 18 10.46 32.90 19.63
N LEU A 19 9.28 32.28 19.77
CA LEU A 19 8.95 31.09 18.96
C LEU A 19 8.13 31.34 17.68
N LEU A 20 7.76 32.59 17.35
CA LEU A 20 6.93 32.88 16.17
C LEU A 20 7.71 33.05 14.85
N ALA A 21 9.04 32.99 14.85
CA ALA A 21 9.83 33.34 13.67
C ALA A 21 10.14 32.19 12.68
N HIS A 22 9.72 30.94 12.95
CA HIS A 22 10.17 29.78 12.15
C HIS A 22 9.07 28.82 11.68
N THR A 23 7.81 29.23 11.57
CA THR A 23 6.84 28.42 10.81
C THR A 23 7.14 28.58 9.32
N PRO A 24 7.64 27.55 8.61
CA PRO A 24 7.78 27.63 7.17
C PRO A 24 6.36 27.65 6.60
N THR A 25 5.90 28.82 6.17
CA THR A 25 4.65 28.98 5.42
C THR A 25 4.85 28.51 3.98
N GLY A 26 5.22 27.24 3.83
CA GLY A 26 5.18 26.53 2.56
C GLY A 26 3.96 25.63 2.58
N LEU A 27 2.78 26.18 2.29
CA LEU A 27 1.63 25.34 1.96
C LEU A 27 1.98 24.62 0.65
N ALA A 28 2.41 23.36 0.76
CA ALA A 28 2.74 22.54 -0.39
C ALA A 28 1.54 22.53 -1.35
N SER A 29 1.77 22.96 -2.60
CA SER A 29 0.75 22.89 -3.65
C SER A 29 0.19 21.48 -3.73
N PRO A 30 -1.14 21.31 -3.83
CA PRO A 30 -1.74 19.98 -3.84
C PRO A 30 -1.19 19.20 -5.04
N LYS A 31 -0.44 18.13 -4.74
CA LYS A 31 0.11 17.24 -5.76
C LYS A 31 -1.04 16.64 -6.57
N LYS A 32 -1.10 16.95 -7.87
CA LYS A 32 -2.10 16.38 -8.78
C LYS A 32 -1.98 14.85 -8.76
N LEU A 33 -3.05 14.18 -8.34
CA LEU A 33 -3.10 12.71 -8.34
C LEU A 33 -3.21 12.18 -9.77
N ILE A 34 -2.44 11.14 -10.07
CA ILE A 34 -2.56 10.40 -11.33
C ILE A 34 -3.76 9.46 -11.18
N ARG A 35 -4.69 9.51 -12.12
CA ARG A 35 -5.82 8.58 -12.19
C ARG A 35 -5.52 7.53 -13.27
N PRO A 36 -5.50 6.23 -12.94
CA PRO A 36 -5.27 5.19 -13.94
C PRO A 36 -6.44 5.11 -14.93
N LYS A 37 -6.20 4.45 -16.07
CA LYS A 37 -7.26 4.12 -17.02
C LYS A 37 -8.31 3.23 -16.37
N ARG A 38 -9.55 3.31 -16.84
CA ARG A 38 -10.62 2.38 -16.40
C ARG A 38 -10.36 1.01 -17.02
N LEU A 39 -10.58 -0.05 -16.23
CA LEU A 39 -10.54 -1.42 -16.72
C LEU A 39 -11.64 -1.70 -17.74
N LYS A 40 -11.32 -2.57 -18.69
CA LYS A 40 -12.21 -3.09 -19.74
C LYS A 40 -12.04 -4.60 -19.85
N GLU A 41 -13.04 -5.26 -20.42
CA GLU A 41 -12.94 -6.68 -20.78
C GLU A 41 -11.72 -6.91 -21.67
N GLY A 42 -10.96 -7.97 -21.38
CA GLY A 42 -9.71 -8.33 -22.06
C GLY A 42 -8.44 -7.73 -21.44
N ASP A 43 -8.56 -6.75 -20.54
CA ASP A 43 -7.42 -6.18 -19.79
C ASP A 43 -6.80 -7.23 -18.85
N THR A 44 -5.50 -7.07 -18.54
CA THR A 44 -4.74 -7.97 -17.68
C THR A 44 -4.67 -7.43 -16.25
N ILE A 45 -5.02 -8.26 -15.28
CA ILE A 45 -4.89 -7.98 -13.85
C ILE A 45 -3.71 -8.79 -13.28
N GLY A 46 -2.73 -8.07 -12.72
CA GLY A 46 -1.59 -8.64 -12.02
C GLY A 46 -1.97 -8.99 -10.58
N LEU A 47 -1.88 -10.25 -10.17
CA LEU A 47 -2.10 -10.67 -8.79
C LEU A 47 -0.80 -10.62 -8.01
N VAL A 48 -0.86 -9.99 -6.83
CA VAL A 48 0.24 -9.91 -5.87
C VAL A 48 -0.22 -10.28 -4.47
N ALA A 49 0.67 -10.81 -3.65
CA ALA A 49 0.44 -11.04 -2.23
C ALA A 49 1.43 -10.19 -1.40
N PRO A 50 1.20 -8.88 -1.23
CA PRO A 50 2.19 -7.98 -0.61
C PRO A 50 2.26 -8.12 0.91
N GLY A 51 1.41 -8.94 1.53
CA GLY A 51 1.38 -9.18 2.96
C GLY A 51 1.30 -10.68 3.25
N PHE A 52 0.14 -11.12 3.71
CA PHE A 52 -0.11 -12.47 4.17
C PHE A 52 0.04 -13.52 3.07
N ALA A 53 0.43 -14.74 3.47
CA ALA A 53 0.34 -15.91 2.60
C ALA A 53 -1.10 -16.18 2.16
N VAL A 54 -1.26 -16.56 0.89
CA VAL A 54 -2.55 -16.93 0.29
C VAL A 54 -2.47 -18.39 -0.14
N SER A 55 -3.46 -19.20 0.22
CA SER A 55 -3.47 -20.62 -0.17
C SER A 55 -3.60 -20.78 -1.68
N LYS A 56 -3.05 -21.86 -2.23
CA LYS A 56 -3.10 -22.15 -3.67
C LYS A 56 -4.55 -22.26 -4.17
N GLU A 57 -5.44 -22.84 -3.38
CA GLU A 57 -6.85 -22.99 -3.71
C GLU A 57 -7.56 -21.63 -3.76
N LYS A 58 -7.23 -20.72 -2.82
CA LYS A 58 -7.77 -19.38 -2.83
C LYS A 58 -7.26 -18.59 -4.03
N MET A 59 -5.97 -18.75 -4.38
CA MET A 59 -5.40 -18.13 -5.57
C MET A 59 -6.08 -18.62 -6.85
N ALA A 60 -6.22 -19.94 -7.03
CA ALA A 60 -6.90 -20.52 -8.18
C ALA A 60 -8.36 -20.04 -8.32
N ARG A 61 -9.10 -19.92 -7.20
CA ARG A 61 -10.46 -19.37 -7.22
C ARG A 61 -10.50 -17.89 -7.64
N MET A 62 -9.53 -17.07 -7.19
CA MET A 62 -9.44 -15.67 -7.59
C MET A 62 -9.09 -15.53 -9.07
N THR A 63 -8.14 -16.33 -9.57
CA THR A 63 -7.81 -16.41 -10.99
C THR A 63 -9.04 -16.74 -11.82
N GLN A 64 -9.73 -17.84 -11.50
CA GLN A 64 -10.93 -18.26 -12.23
C GLN A 64 -12.04 -17.20 -12.18
N PHE A 65 -12.22 -16.53 -11.03
CA PHE A 65 -13.21 -15.47 -10.91
C PHE A 65 -12.94 -14.30 -11.86
N LEU A 66 -11.69 -13.84 -11.94
CA LEU A 66 -11.29 -12.75 -12.83
C LEU A 66 -11.38 -13.15 -14.30
N GLU A 67 -10.95 -14.36 -14.64
CA GLU A 67 -11.06 -14.92 -15.99
C GLU A 67 -12.52 -15.03 -16.43
N ASN A 68 -13.42 -15.50 -15.56
CA ASN A 68 -14.84 -15.56 -15.83
C ASN A 68 -15.49 -14.17 -15.96
N ALA A 69 -14.90 -13.15 -15.34
CA ALA A 69 -15.31 -11.76 -15.49
C ALA A 69 -14.76 -11.11 -16.77
N GLY A 70 -14.02 -11.87 -17.60
CA GLY A 70 -13.50 -11.43 -18.89
C GLY A 70 -12.13 -10.77 -18.84
N PHE A 71 -11.40 -10.90 -17.73
CA PHE A 71 -10.03 -10.38 -17.60
C PHE A 71 -8.98 -11.45 -17.85
N LYS A 72 -7.79 -11.04 -18.24
CA LYS A 72 -6.60 -11.90 -18.19
C LYS A 72 -5.97 -11.79 -16.81
N VAL A 73 -5.30 -12.83 -16.36
CA VAL A 73 -4.62 -12.84 -15.06
C VAL A 73 -3.14 -13.08 -15.26
N HIS A 74 -2.32 -12.24 -14.65
CA HIS A 74 -0.88 -12.41 -14.58
C HIS A 74 -0.46 -12.58 -13.11
N GLN A 75 0.43 -13.52 -12.83
CA GLN A 75 1.00 -13.73 -11.50
C GLN A 75 2.41 -14.29 -11.65
N THR A 76 3.28 -13.97 -10.69
CA THR A 76 4.65 -14.51 -10.67
C THR A 76 4.70 -15.82 -9.90
N GLY A 77 5.82 -16.52 -10.00
CA GLY A 77 6.10 -17.70 -9.15
C GLY A 77 6.47 -17.36 -7.70
N ARG A 78 6.50 -16.08 -7.31
CA ARG A 78 7.02 -15.63 -6.00
C ARG A 78 5.96 -15.61 -4.91
N ILE A 79 4.67 -15.78 -5.24
CA ILE A 79 3.61 -15.92 -4.23
C ILE A 79 3.70 -17.31 -3.60
N GLY A 80 4.16 -17.36 -2.35
CA GLY A 80 4.31 -18.61 -1.60
C GLY A 80 3.91 -18.45 -0.15
N GLN A 81 4.71 -19.05 0.74
CA GLN A 81 4.55 -18.92 2.18
C GLN A 81 5.91 -18.80 2.86
N HIS A 82 6.07 -17.72 3.63
CA HIS A 82 7.21 -17.42 4.48
C HIS A 82 6.69 -17.04 5.87
N GLY A 83 6.45 -18.06 6.71
CA GLY A 83 5.75 -17.90 7.97
C GLY A 83 4.32 -17.38 7.75
N TYR A 84 4.05 -16.19 8.27
CA TYR A 84 2.78 -15.49 8.10
C TYR A 84 2.65 -14.75 6.76
N PHE A 85 3.79 -14.35 6.18
CA PHE A 85 3.84 -13.59 4.95
C PHE A 85 3.89 -14.51 3.72
N SER A 86 3.59 -13.96 2.55
CA SER A 86 3.65 -14.69 1.28
C SER A 86 5.09 -15.00 0.84
N ASN A 87 6.05 -14.16 1.21
CA ASN A 87 7.47 -14.34 0.93
C ASN A 87 8.31 -13.36 1.76
N THR A 88 9.63 -13.36 1.57
CA THR A 88 10.54 -12.35 2.12
C THR A 88 10.18 -10.94 1.63
N ASP A 89 10.58 -9.91 2.37
CA ASP A 89 10.32 -8.50 2.02
C ASP A 89 10.85 -8.14 0.63
N GLN A 90 12.04 -8.65 0.29
CA GLN A 90 12.66 -8.44 -1.02
C GLN A 90 11.83 -9.06 -2.14
N GLU A 91 11.38 -10.31 -1.95
CA GLU A 91 10.58 -11.01 -2.95
C GLU A 91 9.20 -10.38 -3.13
N ARG A 92 8.57 -9.90 -2.05
CA ARG A 92 7.30 -9.15 -2.11
C ARG A 92 7.47 -7.80 -2.82
N ALA A 93 8.57 -7.09 -2.58
CA ALA A 93 8.88 -5.84 -3.27
C ALA A 93 9.13 -6.08 -4.77
N ASN A 94 9.87 -7.15 -5.11
CA ASN A 94 10.08 -7.56 -6.50
C ASN A 94 8.76 -7.88 -7.20
N ASP A 95 7.77 -8.44 -6.48
CA ASP A 95 6.44 -8.77 -7.02
C ASP A 95 5.68 -7.54 -7.47
N ILE A 96 5.58 -6.57 -6.56
CA ILE A 96 4.92 -5.30 -6.85
C ILE A 96 5.65 -4.57 -7.97
N ASN A 97 6.98 -4.49 -7.92
CA ASN A 97 7.78 -3.77 -8.91
C ASN A 97 7.65 -4.40 -10.30
N GLU A 98 7.62 -5.73 -10.40
CA GLU A 98 7.40 -6.42 -11.67
C GLU A 98 6.05 -6.05 -12.27
N MET A 99 4.97 -6.09 -11.47
CA MET A 99 3.64 -5.70 -11.93
C MET A 99 3.56 -4.24 -12.41
N PHE A 100 4.23 -3.31 -11.72
CA PHE A 100 4.28 -1.91 -12.16
C PHE A 100 5.14 -1.70 -13.41
N SER A 101 6.18 -2.51 -13.62
CA SER A 101 7.09 -2.42 -14.77
C SER A 101 6.57 -3.12 -16.02
N ASN A 102 5.65 -4.09 -15.86
CA ASN A 102 5.08 -4.86 -16.94
C ASN A 102 4.03 -4.03 -17.69
N THR A 103 4.34 -3.63 -18.93
CA THR A 103 3.45 -2.80 -19.76
C THR A 103 2.17 -3.52 -20.19
N GLU A 104 2.13 -4.85 -20.07
CA GLU A 104 0.96 -5.67 -20.38
C GLU A 104 -0.02 -5.79 -19.20
N VAL A 105 0.34 -5.27 -18.01
CA VAL A 105 -0.51 -5.27 -16.82
C VAL A 105 -1.27 -3.94 -16.71
N ASP A 106 -2.59 -4.04 -16.59
CA ASP A 106 -3.51 -2.89 -16.61
C ASP A 106 -3.99 -2.49 -15.21
N ALA A 107 -3.97 -3.43 -14.26
CA ALA A 107 -4.27 -3.24 -12.84
C ALA A 107 -3.52 -4.26 -11.97
N ILE A 108 -3.37 -3.93 -10.67
CA ILE A 108 -2.68 -4.73 -9.65
C ILE A 108 -3.58 -4.82 -8.41
#